data_AF-A0A9E2VJ50-F1
#
_entry.id   AF-A0A9E2VJ50-F1
#
_cell.length_a   1.000
_cell.length_b   1.000
_cell.length_c   1.000
_cell.angle_alpha   90.00
_cell.angle_beta   90.00
_cell.angle_gamma   90.00
#
_symmetry.space_group_name_H-M   'P 1'
#
loop_
_entity.id
_entity.type
_entity.pdbx_description
1 polymer ?
#
loop_
_entity_poly.entity_id
_entity_poly.type
_entity_poly.pdbx_seq_one_letter_code
_entity_poly.pdbx_strand_id
1 'polypeptide(L)'
;MRFTDLATEKVRPVLVIAAEPLDLIVAPVTGHSPRREFEVALQSWRVSGLLGPGSVRCSRLCAIDRSQVQKVVGHVLPKDWERVLAEMKAWFARLLAAADAVDLESLLLADEARGTVRSPRLQRPPRRSAA
;
A
#
# COMPACT_ATOMS: atom_id res chain seq x y z
N MET A 1 29.25 -13.06 0.77
CA MET A 1 28.68 -12.62 -0.51
C MET A 1 27.92 -11.32 -0.25
N ARG A 2 28.38 -10.18 -0.80
CA ARG A 2 27.75 -8.85 -0.61
C ARG A 2 26.68 -8.67 -1.70
N PHE A 3 25.46 -8.30 -1.32
CA PHE A 3 24.47 -7.81 -2.28
C PHE A 3 24.72 -6.32 -2.49
N THR A 4 25.28 -5.97 -3.65
CA THR A 4 25.33 -4.61 -4.16
C THR A 4 24.20 -4.49 -5.18
N ASP A 5 23.16 -3.69 -4.88
CA ASP A 5 22.40 -2.97 -5.90
C ASP A 5 21.57 -1.85 -5.24
N LEU A 6 22.04 -0.60 -5.39
CA LEU A 6 21.31 0.61 -5.01
C LEU A 6 20.61 1.26 -6.23
N ALA A 7 20.51 0.57 -7.37
CA ALA A 7 20.01 1.13 -8.62
C ALA A 7 18.64 0.58 -9.07
N THR A 8 18.14 -0.52 -8.49
CA THR A 8 16.83 -1.05 -8.88
C THR A 8 15.73 -0.60 -7.90
N GLU A 9 14.89 0.34 -8.35
CA GLU A 9 13.67 0.71 -7.63
C GLU A 9 12.77 -0.52 -7.51
N LYS A 10 12.53 -0.97 -6.27
CA LYS A 10 12.00 -2.30 -6.02
C LYS A 10 10.47 -2.32 -6.21
N VAL A 11 10.02 -2.60 -7.44
CA VAL A 11 8.61 -2.69 -7.84
C VAL A 11 7.86 -3.75 -7.00
N ARG A 12 6.65 -3.41 -6.55
CA ARG A 12 5.79 -4.25 -5.72
C ARG A 12 4.41 -4.36 -6.34
N PRO A 13 3.76 -5.54 -6.30
CA PRO A 13 2.33 -5.59 -6.53
C PRO A 13 1.59 -4.81 -5.44
N VAL A 14 0.53 -4.14 -5.85
CA VAL A 14 -0.44 -3.48 -4.97
C VAL A 14 -1.84 -3.95 -5.35
N LEU A 15 -2.74 -4.01 -4.39
CA LEU A 15 -4.15 -4.27 -4.63
C LEU A 15 -4.87 -2.92 -4.80
N VAL A 16 -5.50 -2.71 -5.94
CA VAL A 16 -6.37 -1.55 -6.14
C VAL A 16 -7.66 -1.75 -5.35
N ILE A 17 -7.98 -0.80 -4.48
CA ILE A 17 -9.20 -0.79 -3.65
C ILE A 17 -10.27 0.07 -4.30
N ALA A 18 -9.89 1.26 -4.76
CA ALA A 18 -10.76 2.19 -5.46
C ALA A 18 -9.97 2.90 -6.57
N ALA A 19 -10.66 3.29 -7.62
CA ALA A 19 -10.09 4.01 -8.75
C ALA A 19 -10.83 5.33 -8.93
N GLU A 20 -10.14 6.43 -8.63
CA GLU A 20 -10.59 7.79 -8.92
C GLU A 20 -10.05 8.23 -10.29
N PRO A 21 -10.56 9.33 -10.90
CA PRO A 21 -10.15 9.75 -12.24
C PRO A 21 -8.63 9.93 -12.42
N LEU A 22 -7.95 10.48 -11.41
CA LEU A 22 -6.52 10.78 -11.45
C LEU A 22 -5.69 9.76 -10.64
N ASP A 23 -6.23 9.32 -9.50
CA ASP A 23 -5.50 8.51 -8.53
C ASP A 23 -6.13 7.12 -8.34
N LEU A 24 -5.30 6.20 -7.85
CA LEU A 24 -5.74 4.90 -7.37
C LEU A 24 -5.51 4.83 -5.87
N ILE A 25 -6.54 4.40 -5.13
CA ILE A 25 -6.37 4.02 -3.73
C ILE A 25 -5.97 2.56 -3.69
N VAL A 26 -4.80 2.27 -3.15
CA VAL A 26 -4.19 0.95 -3.19
C VAL A 26 -3.76 0.47 -1.80
N ALA A 27 -3.74 -0.84 -1.62
CA ALA A 27 -3.18 -1.54 -0.46
C ALA A 27 -1.93 -2.34 -0.89
N PRO A 28 -0.76 -2.14 -0.27
CA PRO A 28 0.45 -2.87 -0.62
C PRO A 28 0.33 -4.38 -0.42
N VAL A 29 0.89 -5.16 -1.35
CA VAL A 29 1.04 -6.61 -1.21
C VAL A 29 2.49 -6.94 -0.83
N THR A 30 2.66 -7.77 0.20
CA THR A 30 3.96 -8.25 0.67
C THR A 30 4.05 -9.77 0.49
N GLY A 31 5.22 -10.28 0.10
CA GLY A 31 5.47 -11.73 0.02
C GLY A 31 5.67 -12.42 1.37
N HIS A 32 5.40 -11.72 2.47
CA HIS A 32 5.47 -12.29 3.82
C HIS A 32 4.08 -12.74 4.25
N SER A 33 4.01 -13.78 5.08
CA SER A 33 2.80 -14.11 5.84
C SER A 33 2.36 -12.92 6.70
N PRO A 34 1.07 -12.80 7.04
CA PRO A 34 0.57 -11.77 7.95
C PRO A 34 1.40 -11.73 9.24
N ARG A 35 1.92 -10.55 9.59
CA ARG A 35 2.70 -10.32 10.82
C ARG A 35 2.08 -9.26 11.72
N ARG A 36 1.15 -8.48 11.17
CA ARG A 36 0.47 -7.39 11.87
C ARG A 36 -1.03 -7.58 11.74
N GLU A 37 -1.76 -6.91 12.63
CA GLU A 37 -3.20 -6.76 12.49
C GLU A 37 -3.56 -6.13 11.15
N PHE A 38 -4.72 -6.53 10.62
CA PHE A 38 -5.21 -6.08 9.33
C PHE A 38 -4.30 -6.41 8.15
N GLU A 39 -3.65 -7.57 8.21
CA GLU A 39 -2.95 -8.17 7.07
C GLU A 39 -3.65 -9.46 6.65
N VAL A 40 -4.07 -9.55 5.38
CA VAL A 40 -4.85 -10.67 4.86
C VAL A 40 -4.01 -11.49 3.89
N ALA A 41 -3.73 -12.75 4.21
CA ALA A 41 -3.09 -13.68 3.29
C ALA A 41 -4.02 -14.01 2.11
N LEU A 42 -3.54 -13.85 0.88
CA LEU A 42 -4.24 -14.23 -0.34
C LEU A 42 -4.11 -15.74 -0.55
N GLN A 43 -5.22 -16.47 -0.39
CA GLN A 43 -5.24 -17.93 -0.53
C GLN A 43 -5.07 -18.36 -1.98
N SER A 44 -5.65 -17.61 -2.91
CA SER A 44 -5.66 -17.93 -4.33
C SER A 44 -4.64 -17.12 -5.14
N TRP A 45 -3.50 -16.79 -4.52
CA TRP A 45 -2.44 -15.93 -5.08
C TRP A 45 -2.00 -16.33 -6.49
N ARG A 46 -1.93 -17.64 -6.79
CA ARG A 46 -1.49 -18.16 -8.09
C ARG A 46 -2.46 -17.80 -9.21
N VAL A 47 -3.76 -17.92 -8.94
CA VAL A 47 -4.82 -17.59 -9.91
C VAL A 47 -4.98 -16.07 -10.05
N SER A 48 -4.67 -15.33 -8.97
CA SER A 48 -4.61 -13.85 -8.99
C SER A 48 -3.35 -13.27 -9.65
N GLY A 49 -2.48 -14.10 -10.24
CA GLY A 49 -1.32 -13.67 -11.01
C GLY A 49 -0.09 -13.25 -10.18
N LEU A 50 -0.09 -13.53 -8.88
CA LEU A 50 1.09 -13.33 -8.05
C LEU A 50 2.12 -14.44 -8.28
N LEU A 51 3.40 -14.08 -8.23
CA LEU A 51 4.52 -15.02 -8.41
C LEU A 51 4.74 -15.95 -7.20
N GLY A 52 4.10 -15.66 -6.07
CA GLY A 52 4.19 -16.46 -4.86
C GLY A 52 3.12 -16.06 -3.84
N PRO A 53 3.06 -16.74 -2.69
CA PRO A 53 2.17 -16.36 -1.59
C PRO A 53 2.41 -14.91 -1.18
N GLY A 54 1.31 -14.21 -0.90
CA GLY A 54 1.38 -12.82 -0.46
C GLY A 54 0.25 -12.44 0.47
N SER A 55 0.46 -11.37 1.23
CA SER A 55 -0.58 -10.76 2.07
C SER A 55 -0.81 -9.30 1.71
N VAL A 56 -2.06 -8.89 1.75
CA VAL A 56 -2.53 -7.51 1.56
C VAL A 56 -2.45 -6.79 2.90
N ARG A 57 -1.91 -5.58 2.92
CA ARG A 57 -1.77 -4.77 4.13
C ARG A 57 -2.90 -3.75 4.22
N CYS A 58 -4.06 -4.19 4.72
CA CYS A 58 -5.31 -3.43 4.72
C CYS A 58 -5.21 -2.10 5.50
N SER A 59 -4.37 -2.04 6.53
CA SER A 59 -4.12 -0.82 7.33
C SER A 59 -3.13 0.17 6.71
N ARG A 60 -2.63 -0.10 5.49
CA ARG A 60 -1.58 0.69 4.83
C ARG A 60 -2.02 1.23 3.47
N LEU A 61 -3.20 1.83 3.43
CA LEU A 61 -3.69 2.46 2.21
C LEU A 61 -2.81 3.64 1.80
N CYS A 62 -2.61 3.78 0.49
CA CYS A 62 -2.01 4.96 -0.10
C CYS A 62 -2.71 5.31 -1.42
N ALA A 63 -2.69 6.59 -1.76
CA ALA A 63 -3.03 7.07 -3.09
C ALA A 63 -1.76 7.02 -3.98
N ILE A 64 -1.89 6.56 -5.21
CA ILE A 64 -0.85 6.63 -6.23
C ILE A 64 -1.43 7.19 -7.53
N ASP A 65 -0.60 7.88 -8.29
CA ASP A 65 -0.97 8.33 -9.63
C ASP A 65 -1.04 7.12 -10.58
N ARG A 66 -2.02 7.12 -11.48
CA ARG A 66 -2.23 6.02 -12.44
C ARG A 66 -1.00 5.72 -13.32
N SER A 67 -0.17 6.72 -13.62
CA SER A 67 1.07 6.56 -14.39
C SER A 67 2.15 5.75 -13.68
N GLN A 68 2.05 5.57 -12.35
CA GLN A 68 2.98 4.73 -11.59
C GLN A 68 2.69 3.22 -11.76
N VAL A 69 1.53 2.86 -12.33
CA VAL A 69 1.17 1.46 -12.58
C VAL A 69 1.87 0.95 -13.83
N GLN A 70 2.84 0.05 -13.63
CA GLN A 70 3.59 -0.54 -14.75
C GLN A 70 2.78 -1.58 -15.53
N LYS A 71 1.98 -2.40 -14.83
CA LYS A 71 1.12 -3.43 -15.42
C LYS A 71 0.10 -3.97 -14.42
N VAL A 72 -1.00 -4.49 -14.94
CA VAL A 72 -1.94 -5.33 -14.18
C VAL A 72 -1.43 -6.77 -14.21
N VAL A 73 -1.27 -7.40 -13.05
CA VAL A 73 -0.78 -8.79 -12.94
C VAL A 73 -1.90 -9.83 -12.84
N GLY A 74 -3.10 -9.41 -12.44
CA GLY A 74 -4.28 -10.26 -12.32
C GLY A 74 -5.37 -9.62 -11.46
N HIS A 75 -6.36 -10.42 -11.09
CA HIS A 75 -7.51 -9.99 -10.27
C HIS A 75 -7.60 -10.84 -9.00
N VAL A 76 -7.98 -10.20 -7.89
CA VAL A 76 -8.28 -10.91 -6.65
C VAL A 76 -9.60 -11.66 -6.81
N LEU A 77 -9.61 -12.92 -6.39
CA LEU A 77 -10.80 -13.76 -6.43
C LEU A 77 -11.82 -13.33 -5.36
N PRO A 78 -13.13 -13.57 -5.58
CA PRO A 78 -14.20 -13.10 -4.68
C PRO A 78 -13.97 -13.47 -3.22
N LYS A 79 -13.55 -14.71 -2.94
CA LYS A 79 -13.28 -15.19 -1.57
C LYS A 79 -12.17 -14.41 -0.86
N ASP A 80 -11.07 -14.11 -1.56
CA ASP A 80 -9.99 -13.31 -0.99
C ASP A 80 -10.39 -11.83 -0.88
N TRP A 81 -11.19 -11.34 -1.83
CA TRP A 81 -11.73 -9.98 -1.81
C TRP A 81 -12.67 -9.74 -0.61
N GLU A 82 -13.58 -10.68 -0.33
CA GLU A 82 -14.46 -10.63 0.84
C GLU A 82 -13.68 -10.53 2.15
N ARG A 83 -12.59 -11.32 2.27
CA ARG A 83 -11.71 -11.30 3.44
C ARG A 83 -10.97 -9.97 3.57
N VAL A 84 -10.45 -9.44 2.46
CA VAL A 84 -9.81 -8.11 2.44
C VAL A 84 -10.80 -7.03 2.85
N LEU A 85 -12.02 -7.03 2.31
CA LEU A 85 -13.04 -6.05 2.65
C LEU A 85 -13.50 -6.15 4.11
N ALA A 86 -13.69 -7.36 4.63
CA ALA A 86 -14.05 -7.57 6.04
C ALA A 86 -12.96 -7.00 6.96
N GLU A 87 -11.70 -7.28 6.67
CA GLU A 87 -10.58 -6.80 7.44
C GLU A 87 -10.41 -5.27 7.34
N MET A 88 -10.60 -4.69 6.15
CA MET A 88 -10.59 -3.24 5.95
C MET A 88 -11.72 -2.56 6.72
N LYS A 89 -12.93 -3.13 6.72
CA LYS A 89 -14.05 -2.62 7.52
C LYS A 89 -13.73 -2.65 9.02
N ALA A 90 -13.15 -3.74 9.51
CA ALA A 90 -12.73 -3.84 10.90
C ALA A 90 -11.67 -2.79 11.26
N TRP A 91 -10.69 -2.58 10.38
CA TRP A 91 -9.68 -1.54 10.55
C TRP A 91 -10.28 -0.13 10.60
N PHE A 92 -11.17 0.22 9.65
CA PHE A 92 -11.83 1.51 9.62
C PHE A 92 -12.74 1.72 10.84
N ALA A 93 -13.49 0.71 11.25
CA ALA A 93 -14.31 0.79 12.46
C ALA A 93 -13.44 1.08 13.70
N ARG A 94 -12.27 0.42 13.81
CA ARG A 94 -11.32 0.71 14.88
C ARG A 94 -10.76 2.13 14.79
N LEU A 95 -10.46 2.61 13.59
CA LEU A 95 -9.96 3.97 13.38
C LEU A 95 -11.00 5.01 13.80
N LEU A 96 -12.26 4.83 13.43
CA LEU A 96 -13.36 5.73 13.80
C LEU A 96 -13.60 5.72 15.32
N ALA A 97 -13.67 4.53 15.93
CA ALA A 97 -13.82 4.42 17.38
C ALA A 97 -12.65 5.06 18.15
N ALA A 98 -11.43 5.06 17.59
CA ALA A 98 -10.29 5.76 18.15
C ALA A 98 -10.35 7.28 17.88
N ALA A 99 -10.89 7.71 16.75
CA ALA A 99 -11.04 9.12 16.40
C ALA A 99 -12.02 9.85 17.33
N ASP A 100 -13.08 9.16 17.78
CA ASP A 100 -14.01 9.69 18.79
C ASP A 100 -13.33 9.96 20.15
N ALA A 101 -12.13 9.39 20.38
CA ALA A 101 -11.35 9.55 21.59
C ALA A 101 -10.14 10.49 21.45
N VAL A 102 -9.81 10.97 20.25
CA VAL A 102 -8.58 11.73 20.00
C VAL A 102 -8.86 13.06 19.30
N ASP A 103 -8.57 14.15 20.02
CA ASP A 103 -8.45 15.49 19.44
C ASP A 103 -7.32 15.48 18.39
N LEU A 104 -7.60 15.91 17.16
CA LEU A 104 -6.70 15.75 16.00
C LEU A 104 -5.32 16.37 16.22
N GLU A 105 -5.21 17.42 17.06
CA GLU A 105 -3.93 18.01 17.46
C GLU A 105 -3.04 17.03 18.25
N SER A 106 -3.63 16.18 19.09
CA SER A 106 -2.87 15.20 19.89
C SER A 106 -2.28 14.08 19.03
N LEU A 107 -2.94 13.73 17.92
CA LEU A 107 -2.48 12.73 16.96
C LEU A 107 -1.29 13.26 16.14
N LEU A 108 -1.33 14.53 15.74
CA LEU A 108 -0.25 15.21 15.03
C LEU A 108 0.99 15.36 15.93
N LEU A 109 0.81 15.78 17.20
CA LEU A 109 1.90 15.89 18.18
C LEU A 109 2.56 14.53 18.50
N ALA A 110 1.77 13.46 18.57
CA ALA A 110 2.28 12.11 18.81
C ALA A 110 3.04 11.52 17.61
N ASP A 111 2.80 12.01 16.38
CA ASP A 111 3.52 11.57 15.18
C ASP A 111 4.82 12.36 14.99
N GLU A 112 4.84 13.66 15.34
CA GLU A 112 6.09 14.45 15.38
C GLU A 112 7.09 13.89 16.41
N ALA A 113 6.61 13.41 17.55
CA ALA A 113 7.45 12.74 18.55
C ALA A 113 8.03 11.38 18.09
N ARG A 114 7.49 10.78 17.02
CA ARG A 114 7.89 9.46 16.49
C ARG A 114 8.84 9.50 15.30
N GLY A 115 9.35 10.66 14.92
CA GLY A 115 10.55 10.78 14.10
C GLY A 115 10.40 10.37 12.63
N THR A 116 10.35 11.39 11.77
CA THR A 116 10.75 11.40 10.34
C THR A 116 9.89 10.60 9.36
N VAL A 117 8.71 11.11 9.01
CA VAL A 117 8.17 10.89 7.66
C VAL A 117 9.01 11.73 6.68
N ARG A 118 10.01 11.11 6.05
CA ARG A 118 10.68 11.75 4.89
C ARG A 118 9.67 11.79 3.75
N SER A 119 9.20 12.99 3.42
CA SER A 119 8.44 13.26 2.19
C SER A 119 9.18 12.66 0.99
N PRO A 120 8.52 11.98 0.04
CA PRO A 120 9.16 11.60 -1.20
C PRO A 120 9.59 12.88 -1.91
N ARG A 121 10.91 13.08 -2.08
CA ARG A 121 11.41 14.14 -2.96
C ARG A 121 10.90 13.82 -4.35
N LEU A 122 9.95 14.62 -4.87
CA LEU A 122 9.65 14.67 -6.29
C LEU A 122 10.98 14.96 -7.01
N GLN A 123 11.55 13.95 -7.66
CA GLN A 123 12.67 14.17 -8.57
C GLN A 123 12.11 14.95 -9.76
N ARG A 124 12.56 16.20 -9.90
CA ARG A 124 12.27 17.00 -11.09
C ARG A 124 12.90 16.31 -12.31
N PRO A 125 12.20 16.19 -13.44
CA PRO A 125 12.78 15.63 -14.65
C PRO A 125 13.96 16.48 -15.15
N PRO A 126 14.97 15.88 -15.82
CA PRO A 126 16.13 16.60 -16.32
C PRO A 126 15.72 17.60 -17.40
N ARG A 127 16.24 18.84 -17.29
CA ARG A 127 16.09 19.86 -18.33
C ARG A 127 16.73 19.35 -19.62
N ARG A 128 15.93 19.16 -20.67
CA ARG A 128 16.44 19.02 -22.04
C ARG A 128 17.16 20.32 -22.40
N SER A 129 18.47 20.27 -22.57
CA SER A 129 19.20 21.30 -23.30
C SER A 129 19.03 21.01 -24.79
N ALA A 130 18.47 21.97 -25.50
CA ALA A 130 18.56 22.03 -26.96
C ALA A 130 20.00 22.38 -27.36
N ALA A 131 20.55 21.62 -28.30
CA ALA A 131 21.60 22.01 -29.25
C ALA A 131 21.56 20.99 -30.39
#